data_AF-A0A6J2X2L8-F1
#
_entry.id   AF-A0A6J2X2L8-F1
#
_cell.length_a   1.000
_cell.length_b   1.000
_cell.length_c   1.000
_cell.angle_alpha   90.00
_cell.angle_beta   90.00
_cell.angle_gamma   90.00
#
_symmetry.space_group_name_H-M   'P 1'
#
loop_
_entity.id
_entity.type
_entity.pdbx_description
1 polymer ?
#
loop_
_entity_poly.entity_id
_entity_poly.type
_entity_poly.pdbx_seq_one_letter_code
_entity_poly.pdbx_strand_id
1 'polypeptide(L)'
;MIFCFSTIYLFLKAYVHIFLILCLFLIVAELSIIILNNGQKSEDQWELFHFKLYDLPWYTWSKDNCRTLLMMITESAKVEKIVIINELACNHALFVAVWKLGYTVINAIVSLSKN
;
A
#
# COMPACT_ATOMS: atom_id res chain seq x y z
N MET A 1 12.00 -39.97 -31.43
CA MET A 1 10.67 -39.79 -30.80
C MET A 1 10.76 -39.41 -29.31
N ILE A 2 11.42 -40.19 -28.44
CA ILE A 2 11.48 -39.92 -26.99
C ILE A 2 12.06 -38.51 -26.66
N PHE A 3 13.09 -38.08 -27.38
CA PHE A 3 13.69 -36.75 -27.21
C PHE A 3 12.76 -35.58 -27.59
N CYS A 4 11.91 -35.75 -28.61
CA CYS A 4 10.93 -34.74 -29.03
C CYS A 4 9.79 -34.63 -28.01
N PHE A 5 9.31 -35.75 -27.48
CA PHE A 5 8.31 -35.74 -26.39
C PHE A 5 8.87 -35.09 -25.12
N SER A 6 10.13 -35.37 -24.76
CA SER A 6 10.77 -34.79 -23.58
C SER A 6 10.97 -33.28 -23.70
N THR A 7 11.34 -32.78 -24.89
CA THR A 7 11.50 -31.33 -25.14
C THR A 7 10.16 -30.60 -25.19
N ILE A 8 9.12 -31.18 -25.81
CA ILE A 8 7.76 -30.63 -25.79
C ILE A 8 7.20 -30.58 -24.36
N TYR A 9 7.43 -31.63 -23.57
CA TYR A 9 7.03 -31.69 -22.16
C TYR A 9 7.74 -30.62 -21.31
N LEU A 10 9.05 -30.45 -21.46
CA LEU A 10 9.82 -29.40 -20.78
C LEU A 10 9.34 -27.99 -21.19
N PHE A 11 9.01 -27.79 -22.47
CA PHE A 11 8.50 -26.53 -22.99
C PHE A 11 7.11 -26.19 -22.40
N LEU A 12 6.18 -27.15 -22.40
CA LEU A 12 4.87 -27.00 -21.76
C LEU A 12 4.98 -26.70 -20.26
N LYS A 13 5.86 -27.43 -19.55
CA LYS A 13 6.11 -27.21 -18.13
C LYS A 13 6.69 -25.82 -17.85
N ALA A 14 7.60 -25.33 -18.69
CA ALA A 14 8.14 -23.98 -18.59
C ALA A 14 7.05 -22.91 -18.77
N TYR A 15 6.13 -23.08 -19.74
CA TYR A 15 4.99 -22.17 -19.92
C TYR A 15 4.05 -22.14 -18.71
N VAL A 16 3.77 -23.30 -18.11
CA VAL A 16 2.98 -23.37 -16.88
C VAL A 16 3.67 -22.62 -15.74
N HIS A 17 4.99 -22.79 -15.56
CA HIS A 17 5.73 -22.06 -14.54
C HIS A 17 5.75 -20.54 -14.79
N ILE A 18 5.97 -20.10 -16.04
CA ILE A 18 5.93 -18.68 -16.41
C ILE A 18 4.54 -18.08 -16.14
N PHE A 19 3.48 -18.78 -16.51
CA PHE A 19 2.11 -18.37 -16.24
C PHE A 19 1.85 -18.23 -14.74
N LEU A 20 2.30 -19.20 -13.94
CA LEU A 20 2.15 -19.18 -12.48
C LEU A 20 2.91 -18.00 -11.83
N ILE A 21 4.13 -17.72 -12.31
CA ILE A 21 4.93 -16.56 -11.87
C ILE A 21 4.20 -15.25 -12.22
N LEU A 22 3.63 -15.15 -13.42
CA LEU A 22 2.88 -13.97 -13.86
C LEU A 22 1.64 -13.74 -12.98
N CYS A 23 0.88 -14.79 -12.67
CA CYS A 23 -0.28 -14.71 -11.78
C CYS A 23 0.12 -14.29 -10.37
N LEU A 24 1.19 -14.85 -9.81
CA LEU A 24 1.75 -14.45 -8.51
C LEU A 24 2.14 -12.97 -8.50
N PHE A 25 2.80 -12.51 -9.55
CA PHE A 25 3.18 -11.10 -9.69
C PHE A 25 1.95 -10.17 -9.70
N LEU A 26 0.91 -10.53 -10.47
CA LEU A 26 -0.33 -9.76 -10.53
C LEU A 26 -1.05 -9.69 -9.18
N ILE A 27 -1.13 -10.81 -8.46
CA ILE A 27 -1.76 -10.86 -7.13
C ILE A 27 -1.00 -9.95 -6.15
N VAL A 28 0.34 -10.02 -6.14
CA VAL A 28 1.16 -9.16 -5.27
C VAL A 28 0.98 -7.69 -5.63
N ALA A 29 0.92 -7.37 -6.93
CA ALA A 29 0.68 -6.01 -7.40
C ALA A 29 -0.69 -5.48 -6.94
N GLU A 30 -1.76 -6.25 -7.11
CA GLU A 30 -3.11 -5.87 -6.66
C GLU A 30 -3.17 -5.67 -5.14
N LEU A 31 -2.62 -6.61 -4.36
CA LEU A 31 -2.58 -6.50 -2.90
C LEU A 31 -1.83 -5.24 -2.46
N SER A 32 -0.72 -4.90 -3.10
CA SER A 32 0.05 -3.69 -2.79
C SER A 32 -0.76 -2.42 -3.02
N ILE A 33 -1.52 -2.35 -4.12
CA ILE A 33 -2.39 -1.20 -4.44
C ILE A 33 -3.51 -1.09 -3.39
N ILE A 34 -4.16 -2.19 -3.06
CA ILE A 34 -5.29 -2.21 -2.10
C ILE A 34 -4.82 -1.76 -0.72
N ILE A 35 -3.71 -2.32 -0.20
CA ILE A 35 -3.20 -1.99 1.13
C ILE A 35 -2.82 -0.52 1.22
N LEU A 36 -2.11 0.00 0.21
CA LEU A 36 -1.60 1.37 0.23
C LEU A 36 -2.73 2.40 0.04
N ASN A 37 -3.73 2.11 -0.80
CA ASN A 37 -4.91 2.98 -0.94
C ASN A 37 -5.75 3.00 0.33
N ASN A 38 -5.95 1.85 0.97
CA ASN A 38 -6.71 1.79 2.22
C ASN A 38 -5.97 2.47 3.37
N GLY A 39 -4.64 2.35 3.44
CA GLY A 39 -3.84 3.06 4.43
C GLY A 39 -3.88 4.57 4.24
N GLN A 40 -3.76 5.07 3.01
CA GLN A 40 -3.96 6.49 2.73
C GLN A 40 -5.37 6.95 3.13
N LYS A 41 -6.40 6.22 2.71
CA LYS A 41 -7.79 6.58 3.01
C LYS A 41 -8.04 6.62 4.53
N SER A 42 -7.40 5.74 5.29
CA SER A 42 -7.46 5.76 6.75
C SER A 42 -6.84 7.04 7.33
N GLU A 43 -5.66 7.44 6.85
CA GLU A 43 -4.99 8.70 7.25
C GLU A 43 -5.88 9.91 6.93
N ASP A 44 -6.43 9.97 5.71
CA ASP A 44 -7.30 11.07 5.27
C ASP A 44 -8.60 11.17 6.10
N GLN A 45 -9.21 10.02 6.44
CA GLN A 45 -10.42 9.99 7.27
C GLN A 45 -10.12 10.40 8.71
N TRP A 46 -8.95 10.02 9.24
CA TRP A 46 -8.53 10.41 10.58
C TRP A 46 -8.29 11.92 10.68
N GLU A 47 -7.62 12.50 9.69
CA GLU A 47 -7.41 13.94 9.60
C GLU A 47 -8.74 14.69 9.46
N LEU A 48 -9.65 14.19 8.61
CA LEU A 48 -11.00 14.75 8.48
C LEU A 48 -11.78 14.68 9.80
N PHE A 49 -11.68 13.57 10.53
CA PHE A 49 -12.28 13.42 11.85
C PHE A 49 -11.74 14.48 12.82
N HIS A 50 -10.42 14.66 12.89
CA HIS A 50 -9.78 15.67 13.72
C HIS A 50 -10.32 17.08 13.43
N PHE A 51 -10.40 17.47 12.16
CA PHE A 51 -10.92 18.78 11.77
C PHE A 51 -12.38 18.96 12.15
N LYS A 52 -13.22 17.95 11.92
CA LYS A 52 -14.65 18.01 12.25
C LYS A 52 -14.93 18.14 13.75
N LEU A 53 -14.00 17.74 14.62
CA LEU A 53 -14.18 17.94 16.06
C LEU A 53 -14.23 19.43 16.43
N TYR A 54 -13.56 20.30 15.68
CA TYR A 54 -13.60 21.75 15.92
C TYR A 54 -14.92 22.40 15.49
N ASP A 55 -15.65 21.77 14.56
CA ASP A 55 -16.94 22.26 14.06
C ASP A 55 -18.12 21.94 14.99
N LEU A 56 -17.88 21.15 16.04
CA LEU A 56 -18.93 20.78 17.01
C LEU A 56 -19.37 22.01 17.82
N PRO A 57 -20.66 22.15 18.16
CA PRO A 57 -21.18 23.30 18.91
C PRO A 57 -20.86 23.17 20.41
N TRP A 58 -19.57 23.13 20.75
CA TRP A 58 -19.05 22.91 22.10
C TRP A 58 -19.53 23.96 23.12
N TYR A 59 -19.90 25.15 22.65
CA TYR A 59 -20.40 26.24 23.50
C TYR A 59 -21.80 25.95 24.09
N THR A 60 -22.54 24.97 23.57
CA THR A 60 -23.85 24.56 24.13
C THR A 60 -23.76 23.31 25.00
N TRP A 61 -22.58 22.75 25.22
CA TRP A 61 -22.40 21.46 25.88
C TRP A 61 -22.11 21.58 27.38
N SER A 62 -22.33 20.48 28.11
CA SER A 62 -21.92 20.38 29.51
C SER A 62 -20.40 20.39 29.66
N LYS A 63 -19.90 20.77 30.84
CA LYS A 63 -18.45 20.76 31.14
C LYS A 63 -17.79 19.40 30.89
N ASP A 64 -18.50 18.31 31.20
CA ASP A 64 -17.99 16.95 31.01
C ASP A 64 -17.87 16.58 29.52
N ASN A 65 -18.82 17.01 28.70
CA ASN A 65 -18.79 16.81 27.25
C ASN A 65 -17.67 17.64 26.61
N CYS A 66 -17.47 18.89 27.07
CA CYS A 66 -16.36 19.73 26.62
C CYS A 66 -15.01 19.11 26.97
N ARG A 67 -14.87 18.53 28.17
CA ARG A 67 -13.65 17.81 28.57
C ARG A 67 -13.41 16.59 27.69
N THR A 68 -14.46 15.84 27.37
CA THR A 68 -14.39 14.69 26.45
C THR A 68 -13.96 15.12 25.05
N LEU A 69 -14.54 16.19 24.53
CA LEU A 69 -14.14 16.76 23.24
C LEU A 69 -12.66 17.16 23.22
N LEU A 70 -12.18 17.79 24.29
CA LEU A 70 -10.78 18.18 24.41
C LEU A 70 -9.83 16.98 24.37
N MET A 71 -10.21 15.88 25.02
CA MET A 71 -9.46 14.61 24.95
C MET A 71 -9.47 14.03 23.53
N MET A 72 -10.63 14.02 22.87
CA MET A 72 -10.74 13.56 21.48
C MET A 72 -9.87 14.37 20.52
N ILE A 73 -9.86 15.70 20.65
CA ILE A 73 -9.00 16.59 19.84
C ILE A 73 -7.51 16.29 20.11
N THR A 74 -7.14 16.11 21.38
CA THR A 74 -5.75 15.84 21.77
C THR A 74 -5.25 14.50 21.22
N GLU A 75 -6.07 13.45 21.29
CA GLU A 75 -5.67 12.14 20.78
C GLU A 75 -5.72 12.07 19.25
N SER A 76 -6.70 12.70 18.60
CA SER A 76 -6.80 12.73 17.14
C SER A 76 -5.69 13.54 16.47
N ALA A 77 -5.01 14.45 17.19
CA ALA A 77 -3.83 15.14 16.68
C ALA A 77 -2.67 14.19 16.33
N LYS A 78 -2.63 12.99 16.94
CA LYS A 78 -1.72 11.92 16.52
C LYS A 78 -2.37 11.21 15.34
N VAL A 79 -1.88 11.47 14.13
CA VAL A 79 -2.39 10.80 12.92
C VAL A 79 -2.23 9.29 13.09
N GLU A 80 -3.34 8.57 13.08
CA GLU A 80 -3.32 7.11 13.08
C GLU A 80 -2.89 6.62 11.69
N LYS A 81 -1.73 5.97 11.64
CA LYS A 81 -1.14 5.46 10.40
C LYS A 81 -1.22 3.94 10.40
N ILE A 82 -1.58 3.35 9.27
CA ILE A 82 -1.39 1.92 9.07
C ILE A 82 0.10 1.70 8.81
N VAL A 83 0.79 1.01 9.71
CA VAL A 83 2.25 0.84 9.63
C VAL A 83 2.63 -0.62 9.36
N ILE A 84 3.51 -0.85 8.39
CA ILE A 84 4.20 -2.13 8.21
C ILE A 84 5.45 -2.15 9.08
N ILE A 85 5.58 -3.18 9.92
CA ILE A 85 6.74 -3.43 10.80
C ILE A 85 7.07 -2.18 11.63
N ASN A 86 6.04 -1.49 12.14
CA ASN A 86 6.14 -0.32 13.03
C ASN A 86 6.98 0.89 12.56
N GLU A 87 7.50 0.89 11.32
CA GLU A 87 8.34 1.98 10.81
C GLU A 87 7.84 2.60 9.50
N LEU A 88 7.14 1.84 8.64
CA LEU A 88 6.71 2.30 7.33
C LEU A 88 5.21 2.50 7.23
N ALA A 89 4.79 3.76 7.12
CA ALA A 89 3.40 4.09 6.86
C ALA A 89 2.97 3.60 5.47
N CYS A 90 1.87 2.86 5.43
CA CYS A 90 1.21 2.38 4.22
C CYS A 90 0.42 3.51 3.56
N ASN A 91 1.10 4.40 2.87
CA ASN A 91 0.46 5.53 2.22
C ASN A 91 0.98 5.74 0.80
N HIS A 92 0.48 6.77 0.11
CA HIS A 92 0.90 7.05 -1.26
C HIS A 92 2.40 7.33 -1.39
N ALA A 93 3.07 7.84 -0.36
CA ALA A 93 4.51 8.07 -0.40
C ALA A 93 5.27 6.74 -0.55
N LEU A 94 4.86 5.71 0.19
CA LEU A 94 5.42 4.36 0.05
C LEU A 94 5.14 3.78 -1.34
N PHE A 95 3.93 3.95 -1.87
CA PHE A 95 3.58 3.51 -3.22
C PHE A 95 4.51 4.12 -4.28
N VAL A 96 4.68 5.44 -4.25
CA VAL A 96 5.54 6.17 -5.19
C VAL A 96 7.00 5.72 -5.06
N ALA A 97 7.48 5.48 -3.84
CA ALA A 97 8.85 4.99 -3.61
C ALA A 97 9.07 3.60 -4.26
N VAL A 98 8.12 2.67 -4.09
CA VAL A 98 8.19 1.33 -4.70
C VAL A 98 8.22 1.42 -6.23
N TRP A 99 7.36 2.23 -6.85
CA TRP A 99 7.36 2.39 -8.30
C TRP A 99 8.62 3.05 -8.85
N LYS A 100 9.17 4.04 -8.14
CA LYS A 100 10.45 4.67 -8.51
C LYS A 100 11.61 3.66 -8.45
N LEU A 101 11.65 2.82 -7.43
CA LEU A 101 12.64 1.74 -7.31
C LEU A 101 12.48 0.75 -8.47
N GLY A 102 11.26 0.30 -8.76
CA GLY A 102 10.97 -0.60 -9.88
C GLY A 102 11.43 -0.03 -11.22
N TYR A 103 11.12 1.24 -11.49
CA TYR A 103 11.57 1.95 -12.69
C TYR A 103 13.10 2.01 -12.78
N THR A 104 13.78 2.34 -11.67
CA THR A 104 15.25 2.44 -11.62
C THR A 104 15.91 1.10 -11.92
N VAL A 105 15.39 0.01 -11.36
CA VAL A 105 15.88 -1.35 -11.62
C VAL A 105 15.70 -1.74 -13.08
N ILE A 106 14.52 -1.51 -13.66
CA ILE A 106 14.27 -1.80 -15.08
C ILE A 106 15.23 -1.01 -15.97
N ASN A 107 15.42 0.28 -15.68
CA ASN A 107 16.28 1.13 -16.47
C ASN A 107 17.75 0.69 -16.38
N ALA A 108 18.20 0.26 -15.20
CA ALA A 108 19.53 -0.34 -15.01
C ALA A 108 19.71 -1.61 -15.84
N ILE A 109 18.73 -2.53 -15.82
CA ILE A 109 18.75 -3.76 -16.62
C ILE A 109 18.80 -3.45 -18.12
N VAL A 110 17.97 -2.52 -18.59
CA VAL A 110 17.96 -2.11 -20.00
C VAL A 110 19.29 -1.47 -20.41
N SER A 111 19.91 -0.68 -19.53
CA SER A 111 21.21 -0.07 -19.79
C SER A 111 22.33 -1.11 -19.89
N LEU A 112 22.30 -2.15 -19.05
CA LEU A 112 23.26 -3.26 -19.08
C LEU A 112 23.07 -4.14 -20.32
N SER A 113 21.84 -4.29 -20.81
CA SER A 113 21.53 -5.05 -22.04
C SER A 113 22.02 -4.38 -23.33
N LYS A 114 22.32 -3.08 -23.30
CA LYS A 114 22.78 -2.32 -24.48
C LYS A 114 24.30 -2.26 -24.60
N ASN A 115 25.03 -2.71 -23.59
CA ASN A 115 26.49 -2.86 -23.57
C ASN A 115 26.89 -4.31 -23.84
#